data_AF-A0A3B9W2Y6-F1
#
_entry.id   AF-A0A3B9W2Y6-F1
#
_cell.length_a   1.000
_cell.length_b   1.000
_cell.length_c   1.000
_cell.angle_alpha   90.00
_cell.angle_beta   90.00
_cell.angle_gamma   90.00
#
_symmetry.space_group_name_H-M   'P 1'
#
loop_
_entity.id
_entity.type
_entity.pdbx_description
1 polymer ?
#
loop_
_entity_poly.entity_id
_entity_poly.type
_entity_poly.pdbx_seq_one_letter_code
_entity_poly.pdbx_strand_id
1 'polypeptide(L)'
;MFEWLGENWWALWLTAFLAFAVIEMITLDLFFIMLGGGTLAALVADFAGADLWLQIVVFCVVSLLMIAFVRPVALSHLKKGPAEQRSNVDRLIGEQALVMEAVSSTGGLVKIGGDVWSARSSGGVLPAGQKAVVSAI
;
A
#
# COMPACT_ATOMS: atom_id res chain seq x y z
N MET A 1 -43.84 0.71 -0.12
CA MET A 1 -42.44 0.72 -0.61
C MET A 1 -41.47 0.17 0.43
N PHE A 2 -41.49 0.64 1.68
CA PHE A 2 -40.65 0.08 2.75
C PHE A 2 -41.01 -1.37 3.14
N GLU A 3 -42.28 -1.78 3.02
CA GLU A 3 -42.69 -3.17 3.26
C GLU A 3 -42.06 -4.17 2.28
N TRP A 4 -41.85 -3.79 1.01
CA TRP A 4 -41.17 -4.62 0.02
C TRP A 4 -39.68 -4.84 0.35
N LEU A 5 -39.02 -3.82 0.90
CA LEU A 5 -37.63 -3.94 1.38
C LEU A 5 -37.53 -4.82 2.63
N GLY A 6 -38.56 -4.76 3.48
CA GLY A 6 -38.74 -5.65 4.62
C GLY A 6 -39.36 -7.01 4.26
N GLU A 7 -39.43 -7.38 2.99
CA GLU A 7 -39.68 -8.77 2.54
C GLU A 7 -38.47 -9.30 1.74
N ASN A 8 -37.65 -8.40 1.18
CA ASN A 8 -36.54 -8.70 0.30
C ASN A 8 -35.20 -8.31 0.95
N TRP A 9 -34.76 -9.09 1.93
CA TRP A 9 -33.49 -8.87 2.63
C TRP A 9 -32.28 -8.87 1.71
N TRP A 10 -32.30 -9.69 0.66
CA TRP A 10 -31.30 -9.69 -0.40
C TRP A 10 -31.10 -8.30 -1.04
N ALA A 11 -32.15 -7.51 -1.19
CA ALA A 11 -32.08 -6.19 -1.81
C ALA A 11 -31.36 -5.18 -0.90
N LEU A 12 -31.53 -5.30 0.42
CA LEU A 12 -30.80 -4.49 1.40
C LEU A 12 -29.30 -4.80 1.36
N TRP A 13 -28.93 -6.08 1.35
CA TRP A 13 -27.53 -6.50 1.28
C TRP A 13 -26.86 -6.11 -0.04
N LEU A 14 -27.58 -6.23 -1.16
CA LEU A 14 -27.10 -5.81 -2.47
C LEU A 14 -26.89 -4.29 -2.53
N THR A 15 -27.82 -3.51 -1.96
CA THR A 15 -27.69 -2.05 -1.89
C THR A 15 -26.51 -1.64 -1.04
N ALA A 16 -26.30 -2.29 0.11
CA ALA A 16 -25.15 -2.05 0.97
C ALA A 16 -23.82 -2.40 0.28
N PHE A 17 -23.76 -3.53 -0.44
CA PHE A 17 -22.60 -3.90 -1.26
C PHE A 17 -22.26 -2.83 -2.30
N LEU A 18 -23.26 -2.36 -3.05
CA LEU A 18 -23.06 -1.34 -4.07
C LEU A 18 -22.62 0.00 -3.47
N ALA A 19 -23.20 0.40 -2.33
CA ALA A 19 -22.80 1.60 -1.61
C ALA A 19 -21.33 1.53 -1.17
N PHE A 20 -20.89 0.40 -0.60
CA PHE A 20 -19.49 0.20 -0.24
C PHE A 20 -18.56 0.22 -1.46
N ALA A 21 -18.94 -0.37 -2.58
CA ALA A 21 -18.15 -0.33 -3.81
C ALA A 21 -17.98 1.10 -4.35
N VAL A 22 -19.03 1.93 -4.30
CA VAL A 22 -18.95 3.34 -4.72
C VAL A 22 -18.03 4.14 -3.80
N ILE A 23 -18.19 3.97 -2.47
CA ILE A 23 -17.34 4.67 -1.50
C ILE A 23 -15.88 4.24 -1.66
N GLU A 24 -15.62 2.95 -1.88
CA GLU A 24 -14.27 2.46 -2.16
C GLU A 24 -13.65 3.16 -3.37
N MET A 25 -14.36 3.30 -4.49
CA MET A 25 -13.81 3.95 -5.68
C MET A 25 -13.42 5.42 -5.44
N ILE A 26 -14.07 6.07 -4.48
CA ILE A 26 -13.75 7.46 -4.09
C ILE A 26 -12.58 7.49 -3.10
N THR A 27 -12.51 6.53 -2.17
CA THR A 27 -11.57 6.57 -1.03
C THR A 27 -10.25 5.87 -1.32
N LEU A 28 -10.26 4.83 -2.18
CA LEU A 28 -9.12 3.98 -2.55
C LEU A 28 -8.36 3.40 -1.33
N ASP A 29 -9.07 3.12 -0.24
CA ASP A 29 -8.52 2.72 1.07
C ASP A 29 -8.52 1.19 1.29
N LEU A 30 -9.06 0.40 0.36
CA LEU A 30 -9.35 -1.05 0.41
C LEU A 30 -10.30 -1.48 1.53
N PHE A 31 -10.58 -0.62 2.50
CA PHE A 31 -11.40 -0.92 3.67
C PHE A 31 -12.86 -1.19 3.31
N PHE A 32 -13.45 -0.44 2.37
CA PHE A 32 -14.85 -0.61 2.01
C PHE A 32 -15.08 -1.87 1.16
N ILE A 33 -14.10 -2.30 0.35
CA ILE A 33 -14.15 -3.62 -0.30
C ILE A 33 -14.18 -4.76 0.72
N MET A 34 -13.46 -4.66 1.84
CA MET A 34 -13.50 -5.69 2.89
C MET A 34 -14.88 -5.78 3.54
N LEU A 35 -15.53 -4.65 3.78
CA LEU A 35 -16.93 -4.60 4.25
C LEU A 35 -17.90 -5.12 3.17
N GLY A 36 -17.63 -4.82 1.90
CA GLY A 36 -18.37 -5.35 0.75
C GLY A 36 -18.30 -6.89 0.66
N GLY A 37 -17.15 -7.49 0.94
CA GLY A 37 -17.06 -8.96 1.02
C GLY A 37 -17.95 -9.53 2.13
N GLY A 38 -18.05 -8.84 3.26
CA GLY A 38 -18.99 -9.17 4.34
C GLY A 38 -20.45 -9.10 3.90
N THR A 39 -20.86 -8.05 3.19
CA THR A 39 -22.26 -7.93 2.71
C THR A 39 -22.58 -8.99 1.67
N LEU A 40 -21.62 -9.37 0.83
CA LEU A 40 -21.78 -10.47 -0.11
C LEU A 40 -21.98 -11.81 0.61
N ALA A 41 -21.25 -12.06 1.70
CA ALA A 41 -21.44 -13.27 2.50
C ALA A 41 -22.81 -13.32 3.20
N ALA A 42 -23.28 -12.17 3.70
CA ALA A 42 -24.62 -12.07 4.27
C ALA A 42 -25.73 -12.23 3.22
N LEU A 43 -25.52 -11.73 2.00
CA LEU A 43 -26.39 -11.96 0.85
C LEU A 43 -26.50 -13.45 0.52
N VAL A 44 -25.37 -14.18 0.51
CA VAL A 44 -25.36 -15.63 0.28
C VAL A 44 -26.07 -16.38 1.42
N ALA A 45 -25.91 -15.92 2.66
CA ALA A 45 -26.63 -16.49 3.81
C ALA A 45 -28.15 -16.28 3.70
N ASP A 46 -28.59 -15.10 3.24
CA ASP A 46 -30.02 -14.81 2.97
C ASP A 46 -30.58 -15.77 1.90
N PHE A 47 -29.84 -16.00 0.80
CA PHE A 47 -30.23 -16.99 -0.21
C PHE A 47 -30.25 -18.43 0.31
N ALA A 48 -29.46 -18.74 1.34
CA ALA A 48 -29.48 -20.03 2.02
C ALA A 48 -30.66 -20.17 3.01
N GLY A 49 -31.51 -19.15 3.16
CA GLY A 49 -32.65 -19.13 4.08
C GLY A 49 -32.25 -18.87 5.53
N ALA A 50 -31.07 -18.28 5.78
CA ALA A 50 -30.65 -17.91 7.11
C ALA A 50 -31.50 -16.76 7.65
N ASP A 51 -31.85 -16.82 8.94
CA ASP A 51 -32.50 -15.71 9.62
C ASP A 51 -31.63 -14.44 9.61
N LEU A 52 -32.30 -13.29 9.66
CA LEU A 52 -31.70 -11.95 9.70
C LEU A 52 -30.59 -11.80 10.75
N TRP A 53 -30.79 -12.35 11.96
CA TRP A 53 -29.79 -12.29 13.02
C TRP A 53 -28.50 -13.05 12.64
N LEU A 54 -28.63 -14.18 11.95
CA LEU A 54 -27.50 -14.99 11.49
C LEU A 54 -26.78 -14.29 10.33
N GLN A 55 -27.52 -13.62 9.44
CA GLN A 55 -26.94 -12.80 8.36
C GLN A 55 -26.05 -11.68 8.91
N ILE A 56 -26.50 -10.97 9.96
CA ILE A 56 -25.72 -9.92 10.62
C ILE A 56 -24.45 -10.51 11.27
N VAL A 57 -24.57 -11.67 11.93
CA VAL A 57 -23.41 -12.35 12.52
C VAL A 57 -22.40 -12.75 11.44
N VAL A 58 -22.86 -13.33 10.32
CA VAL A 58 -22.02 -13.69 9.18
C VAL A 58 -21.34 -12.45 8.59
N PHE A 59 -22.08 -11.37 8.38
CA PHE A 59 -21.53 -10.08 7.92
C PHE A 59 -20.40 -9.61 8.83
N CYS A 60 -20.63 -9.56 10.14
CA CYS A 60 -19.65 -9.09 11.11
C CYS A 60 -18.41 -9.99 11.13
N VAL A 61 -18.59 -11.31 11.20
CA VAL A 61 -17.48 -12.28 11.25
C VAL A 61 -16.65 -12.22 9.96
N VAL A 62 -17.28 -12.23 8.79
CA VAL A 62 -16.57 -12.19 7.50
C VAL A 62 -15.86 -10.85 7.31
N SER A 63 -16.49 -9.74 7.67
CA SER A 63 -15.85 -8.41 7.63
C SER A 63 -14.65 -8.33 8.56
N LEU A 64 -14.79 -8.80 9.81
CA LEU A 64 -13.68 -8.85 10.78
C LEU A 64 -12.54 -9.74 10.28
N LEU A 65 -12.85 -10.90 9.70
CA LEU A 65 -11.85 -11.78 9.10
C LEU A 65 -11.16 -11.09 7.91
N MET A 66 -11.90 -10.48 6.99
CA MET A 66 -11.27 -9.75 5.88
C MET A 66 -10.40 -8.61 6.39
N ILE A 67 -10.83 -7.83 7.38
CA ILE A 67 -9.99 -6.78 7.96
C ILE A 67 -8.76 -7.39 8.64
N ALA A 68 -8.91 -8.45 9.42
CA ALA A 68 -7.81 -9.09 10.12
C ALA A 68 -6.80 -9.80 9.20
N PHE A 69 -7.22 -10.31 8.04
CA PHE A 69 -6.35 -11.01 7.08
C PHE A 69 -5.87 -10.10 5.94
N VAL A 70 -6.75 -9.30 5.35
CA VAL A 70 -6.39 -8.41 4.24
C VAL A 70 -5.57 -7.23 4.74
N ARG A 71 -5.81 -6.68 5.94
CA ARG A 71 -4.97 -5.58 6.45
C ARG A 71 -3.49 -5.97 6.62
N PRO A 72 -3.10 -7.10 7.24
CA PRO A 72 -1.70 -7.51 7.27
C PRO A 72 -1.18 -7.97 5.91
N VAL A 73 -2.02 -8.55 5.03
CA VAL A 73 -1.60 -8.90 3.68
C VAL A 73 -1.33 -7.64 2.85
N ALA A 74 -2.23 -6.66 2.85
CA ALA A 74 -2.05 -5.37 2.20
C ALA A 74 -0.87 -4.59 2.79
N LEU A 75 -0.74 -4.50 4.13
CA LEU A 75 0.44 -3.87 4.76
C LEU A 75 1.73 -4.65 4.51
N SER A 76 1.71 -5.98 4.40
CA SER A 76 2.92 -6.74 4.03
C SER A 76 3.27 -6.59 2.55
N HIS A 77 2.28 -6.39 1.67
CA HIS A 77 2.50 -6.11 0.25
C HIS A 77 2.87 -4.65 -0.02
N LEU A 78 2.37 -3.71 0.79
CA LEU A 78 2.75 -2.28 0.76
C LEU A 78 4.07 -2.00 1.48
N LYS A 79 4.43 -2.78 2.52
CA LYS A 79 5.81 -2.84 3.04
C LYS A 79 6.78 -3.58 2.12
N LYS A 80 6.24 -4.33 1.14
CA LYS A 80 6.93 -4.73 -0.10
C LYS A 80 6.80 -3.66 -1.20
N GLY A 81 6.42 -2.42 -0.87
CA GLY A 81 6.93 -1.26 -1.61
C GLY A 81 8.45 -1.34 -1.62
N PRO A 82 9.12 -0.96 -2.73
CA PRO A 82 10.26 -1.69 -3.23
C PRO A 82 11.34 -1.86 -2.17
N ALA A 83 11.57 -3.11 -1.73
CA ALA A 83 12.83 -3.47 -1.08
C ALA A 83 14.00 -3.02 -1.97
N GLU A 84 13.78 -2.97 -3.29
CA GLU A 84 14.60 -2.34 -4.33
C GLU A 84 15.07 -0.93 -3.97
N GLN A 85 14.27 -0.02 -3.40
CA GLN A 85 14.73 1.36 -3.18
C GLN A 85 15.70 1.49 -2.00
N ARG A 86 15.47 0.76 -0.91
CA ARG A 86 16.42 0.71 0.21
C ARG A 86 17.62 -0.18 -0.11
N SER A 87 17.40 -1.33 -0.76
CA SER A 87 18.46 -2.24 -1.19
C SER A 87 19.32 -1.67 -2.30
N ASN A 88 18.80 -0.86 -3.23
CA ASN A 88 19.64 -0.21 -4.25
C ASN A 88 20.47 0.89 -3.64
N VAL A 89 19.90 1.73 -2.76
CA VAL A 89 20.66 2.73 -2.01
C VAL A 89 21.81 2.05 -1.27
N ASP A 90 21.57 1.01 -0.48
CA ASP A 90 22.67 0.28 0.17
C ASP A 90 23.65 -0.38 -0.83
N ARG A 91 23.21 -0.76 -2.05
CA ARG A 91 24.08 -1.27 -3.11
C ARG A 91 24.95 -0.19 -3.76
N LEU A 92 24.60 1.09 -3.62
CA LEU A 92 25.47 2.20 -4.03
C LEU A 92 26.70 2.29 -3.11
N ILE A 93 26.70 1.70 -1.90
CA ILE A 93 27.86 1.66 -1.02
C ILE A 93 28.92 0.73 -1.63
N GLY A 94 30.13 1.25 -1.87
CA GLY A 94 31.22 0.56 -2.55
C GLY A 94 31.25 0.72 -4.07
N GLU A 95 30.22 1.31 -4.69
CA GLU A 95 30.19 1.63 -6.12
C GLU A 95 31.06 2.85 -6.47
N GLN A 96 31.52 2.92 -7.72
CA GLN A 96 32.31 4.03 -8.22
C GLN A 96 31.40 5.20 -8.60
N ALA A 97 31.64 6.34 -7.96
CA ALA A 97 30.97 7.61 -8.21
C ALA A 97 31.89 8.54 -9.02
N LEU A 98 31.40 9.13 -10.11
CA LEU A 98 32.11 10.19 -10.84
C LEU A 98 31.69 11.55 -10.30
N VAL A 99 32.63 12.33 -9.79
CA VAL A 99 32.36 13.69 -9.30
C VAL A 99 32.00 14.59 -10.49
N MET A 100 30.77 15.09 -10.52
CA MET A 100 30.28 15.99 -11.57
C MET A 100 30.50 17.45 -11.18
N GLU A 101 30.27 17.77 -9.90
CA GLU A 101 30.51 19.07 -9.30
C GLU A 101 31.37 18.88 -8.04
N ALA A 102 32.25 19.82 -7.73
CA ALA A 102 33.19 19.68 -6.62
C ALA A 102 32.45 19.32 -5.31
N VAL A 103 32.80 18.18 -4.72
CA VAL A 103 32.16 17.67 -3.52
C VAL A 103 32.95 18.11 -2.30
N SER A 104 32.33 18.87 -1.42
CA SER A 104 32.89 19.33 -0.16
C SER A 104 32.10 18.79 1.03
N SER A 105 32.37 19.28 2.24
CA SER A 105 31.60 18.93 3.43
C SER A 105 30.17 19.49 3.41
N THR A 106 29.89 20.54 2.63
CA THR A 106 28.57 21.17 2.55
C THR A 106 27.68 20.55 1.47
N GLY A 107 28.28 20.02 0.40
CA GLY A 107 27.55 19.37 -0.69
C GLY A 107 28.37 19.25 -1.97
N GLY A 108 27.77 18.64 -2.97
CA GLY A 108 28.25 18.46 -4.34
C GLY A 108 27.44 17.40 -5.07
N LEU A 109 27.75 17.16 -6.34
CA LEU A 109 27.03 16.21 -7.20
C LEU A 109 27.98 15.15 -7.73
N VAL A 110 27.55 13.89 -7.64
CA VAL A 110 28.25 12.73 -8.19
C VAL A 110 27.32 11.92 -9.08
N LYS A 111 27.89 11.22 -10.06
CA LYS A 111 27.16 10.31 -10.93
C LYS A 111 27.53 8.87 -10.58
N ILE A 112 26.53 8.06 -10.22
CA ILE A 112 26.71 6.65 -9.85
C ILE A 112 25.74 5.81 -10.68
N GLY A 113 26.25 4.78 -11.38
CA GLY A 113 25.40 3.88 -12.18
C GLY A 113 24.62 4.53 -13.34
N GLY A 114 24.79 5.83 -13.60
CA GLY A 114 24.01 6.56 -14.60
C GLY A 114 23.21 7.73 -14.01
N ASP A 115 22.90 7.68 -12.72
CA ASP A 115 22.08 8.67 -12.01
C ASP A 115 22.93 9.70 -11.26
N VAL A 116 22.42 10.93 -11.13
CA VAL A 116 23.10 12.02 -10.41
C VAL A 116 22.57 12.11 -8.98
N TRP A 117 23.47 12.00 -8.02
CA TRP A 117 23.21 12.01 -6.58
C TRP A 117 23.95 13.16 -5.91
N SER A 118 23.37 13.70 -4.83
CA SER A 118 24.08 14.63 -3.96
C SER A 118 25.06 13.88 -3.06
N ALA A 119 26.28 14.37 -2.94
CA ALA A 119 27.31 13.78 -2.10
C ALA A 119 27.97 14.82 -1.19
N ARG A 120 28.60 14.32 -0.12
CA ARG A 120 29.46 15.10 0.77
C ARG A 120 30.73 14.31 1.03
N SER A 121 31.84 15.03 1.16
CA SER A 121 33.13 14.43 1.46
C SER A 121 33.52 14.68 2.91
N SER A 122 33.96 13.64 3.61
CA SER A 122 34.52 13.72 4.97
C SER A 122 36.03 14.01 4.99
N GLY A 123 36.72 13.87 3.85
CA GLY A 123 38.18 13.91 3.73
C GLY A 123 38.75 15.13 3.02
N GLY A 124 37.94 16.16 2.76
CA GLY A 124 38.33 17.36 2.01
C GLY A 124 37.55 17.53 0.71
N VAL A 125 37.92 18.52 -0.11
CA VAL A 125 37.20 18.83 -1.35
C VAL A 125 37.65 17.89 -2.47
N LEU A 126 36.71 17.16 -3.07
CA LEU A 126 36.92 16.34 -4.26
C LEU A 126 36.62 17.19 -5.51
N PRO A 127 37.59 17.43 -6.41
CA PRO A 127 37.37 18.19 -7.64
C PRO A 127 36.46 17.44 -8.64
N ALA A 128 35.78 18.20 -9.50
CA ALA A 128 35.01 17.65 -10.61
C ALA A 128 35.89 16.82 -11.55
N GLY A 129 35.34 15.71 -12.04
CA GLY A 129 36.01 14.73 -12.90
C GLY A 129 36.75 13.61 -12.16
N GLN A 130 36.87 13.68 -10.83
CA GLN A 130 37.50 12.63 -10.04
C GLN A 130 36.56 11.43 -9.84
N LYS A 131 37.11 10.22 -9.78
CA LYS A 131 36.37 9.03 -9.35
C LYS A 131 36.51 8.87 -7.83
N ALA A 132 35.39 8.70 -7.15
CA ALA A 132 35.29 8.44 -5.72
C ALA A 132 34.54 7.12 -5.48
N VAL A 133 34.62 6.58 -4.27
CA VAL A 133 33.84 5.40 -3.86
C VAL A 133 32.89 5.83 -2.76
N VAL A 134 31.64 5.39 -2.85
CA VAL A 134 30.64 5.68 -1.81
C VAL A 134 30.98 4.87 -0.56
N SER A 135 31.26 5.57 0.54
CA SER A 135 31.56 4.92 1.83
C SER A 135 30.31 4.73 2.71
N ALA A 136 29.35 5.64 2.61
CA ALA A 136 28.10 5.64 3.37
C ALA A 136 27.06 6.54 2.67
N ILE A 137 25.78 6.35 3.00
CA ILE A 137 24.64 7.12 2.48
C ILE A 137 23.76 7.57 3.64
#